data_AF-A0A2H4I8M2-F1
#
_entry.id   AF-A0A2H4I8M2-F1
#
_cell.length_a   1.000
_cell.length_b   1.000
_cell.length_c   1.000
_cell.angle_alpha   90.00
_cell.angle_beta   90.00
_cell.angle_gamma   90.00
#
_symmetry.space_group_name_H-M   'P 1'
#
loop_
_entity.id
_entity.type
_entity.pdbx_description
1 polymer ?
#
loop_
_entity_poly.entity_id
_entity_poly.type
_entity_poly.pdbx_seq_one_letter_code
_entity_poly.pdbx_strand_id
1 'polypeptide(L)'
;MSIHTVERVLFDLASGPSPVADYKAHPQKFLSAYPLAADEVRMIMEMDVRMMVDRSLNHMMAMRGFIAVEGRDRMPEYFRRLREN
;
A
#
# COMPACT_ATOMS: atom_id res chain seq x y z
N MET A 1 3.74 8.77 14.49
CA MET A 1 4.01 7.45 13.87
C MET A 1 4.64 7.69 12.52
N SER A 2 5.81 7.12 12.25
CA SER A 2 6.56 7.37 11.02
C SER A 2 6.06 6.48 9.87
N ILE A 3 5.94 7.06 8.68
CA ILE A 3 5.45 6.41 7.45
C ILE A 3 6.33 5.23 6.97
N HIS A 4 7.52 5.07 7.54
CA HIS A 4 8.51 4.05 7.14
C HIS A 4 7.99 2.61 7.23
N THR A 5 7.13 2.27 8.20
CA THR A 5 6.58 0.91 8.28
C THR A 5 5.65 0.63 7.10
N VAL A 6 4.85 1.62 6.68
CA VAL A 6 4.01 1.53 5.48
C VAL A 6 4.88 1.40 4.24
N GLU A 7 5.95 2.20 4.11
CA GLU A 7 6.91 2.09 3.00
C GLU A 7 7.52 0.69 2.91
N ARG A 8 7.89 0.10 4.05
CA ARG A 8 8.43 -1.27 4.09
C ARG A 8 7.41 -2.30 3.61
N VAL A 9 6.16 -2.18 4.03
CA VAL A 9 5.09 -3.07 3.54
C VAL A 9 4.92 -2.96 2.03
N LEU A 10 4.87 -1.73 1.49
CA LEU A 10 4.74 -1.53 0.04
C LEU A 10 5.97 -2.04 -0.72
N PHE A 11 7.17 -1.89 -0.16
CA PHE A 11 8.39 -2.44 -0.73
C PHE A 11 8.32 -3.98 -0.81
N ASP A 12 7.92 -4.65 0.27
CA ASP A 12 7.81 -6.10 0.32
C ASP A 12 6.74 -6.60 -0.67
N LEU A 13 5.60 -5.92 -0.77
CA LEU A 13 4.57 -6.20 -1.77
C LEU A 13 5.09 -6.00 -3.20
N ALA A 14 5.90 -4.98 -3.44
CA ALA A 14 6.50 -4.72 -4.75
C ALA A 14 7.68 -5.65 -5.09
N SER A 15 8.17 -6.44 -4.13
CA SER A 15 9.35 -7.30 -4.31
C SER A 15 9.09 -8.57 -5.14
N GLY A 16 7.83 -8.99 -5.27
CA GLY A 16 7.48 -10.15 -6.10
C GLY A 16 6.04 -10.66 -5.90
N PRO A 17 5.65 -11.71 -6.65
CA PRO A 17 4.27 -12.21 -6.65
C PRO A 17 3.89 -12.98 -5.38
N SER A 18 4.85 -13.57 -4.66
CA SER A 18 4.57 -14.36 -3.44
C SER A 18 4.02 -13.49 -2.30
N PRO A 19 4.67 -12.36 -1.91
CA PRO A 19 4.11 -11.45 -0.91
C PRO A 19 2.72 -10.92 -1.29
N VAL A 20 2.49 -10.63 -2.57
CA VAL A 20 1.18 -10.18 -3.07
C VAL A 20 0.12 -11.28 -2.92
N ALA A 21 0.46 -12.53 -3.24
CA ALA A 21 -0.46 -13.66 -3.10
C ALA A 21 -0.86 -13.87 -1.64
N ASP A 22 0.11 -13.83 -0.72
CA ASP A 22 -0.13 -13.97 0.72
C ASP A 22 -0.98 -12.82 1.26
N TYR A 23 -0.68 -11.58 0.84
CA TYR A 23 -1.47 -10.40 1.20
C TYR A 23 -2.91 -10.48 0.67
N LYS A 24 -3.12 -10.89 -0.59
CA LYS A 24 -4.47 -11.02 -1.17
C LYS A 24 -5.29 -12.12 -0.51
N ALA A 25 -4.65 -13.23 -0.13
CA ALA A 25 -5.32 -14.33 0.54
C ALA A 25 -5.71 -13.95 1.98
N HIS A 26 -4.80 -13.30 2.72
CA HIS A 26 -4.98 -13.03 4.15
C HIS A 26 -4.38 -11.66 4.56
N PRO A 27 -5.01 -10.53 4.17
CA PRO A 27 -4.41 -9.21 4.32
C PRO A 27 -4.14 -8.83 5.78
N GLN A 28 -5.07 -9.10 6.71
CA GLN A 28 -4.84 -8.80 8.14
C GLN A 28 -3.71 -9.65 8.72
N LYS A 29 -3.63 -10.94 8.34
CA LYS A 29 -2.57 -11.83 8.81
C LYS A 29 -1.21 -11.37 8.28
N PHE A 30 -1.13 -11.01 7.00
CA PHE A 30 0.08 -10.46 6.39
C PHE A 30 0.52 -9.18 7.12
N LEU A 31 -0.40 -8.24 7.35
CA LEU A 31 -0.10 -6.97 7.99
C LEU A 31 0.25 -7.10 9.48
N SER A 32 -0.21 -8.16 10.17
CA SER A 32 0.14 -8.43 11.58
C SER A 32 1.64 -8.70 11.82
N ALA A 33 2.41 -8.98 10.76
CA ALA A 33 3.87 -9.12 10.85
C ALA A 33 4.60 -7.77 10.99
N TYR A 34 3.89 -6.64 10.86
CA TYR A 34 4.46 -5.30 10.89
C TYR A 34 3.93 -4.51 12.10
N PRO A 35 4.76 -3.63 12.70
CA PRO A 35 4.31 -2.77 13.81
C PRO A 35 3.50 -1.57 13.27
N LEU A 36 2.32 -1.86 12.71
CA LEU A 36 1.41 -0.86 12.13
C LEU A 36 0.37 -0.39 13.15
N ALA A 37 0.07 0.90 13.13
CA ALA A 37 -1.09 1.45 13.82
C ALA A 37 -2.39 1.11 13.06
N ALA A 38 -3.53 1.19 13.75
CA ALA A 38 -4.83 0.83 13.16
C ALA A 38 -5.18 1.66 11.91
N ASP A 39 -4.81 2.94 11.89
CA ASP A 39 -4.98 3.83 10.76
C ASP A 39 -4.06 3.46 9.59
N GLU A 40 -2.84 2.99 9.86
CA GLU A 40 -1.89 2.52 8.84
C GLU A 40 -2.33 1.20 8.21
N VAL A 41 -2.85 0.27 9.03
CA VAL A 41 -3.47 -0.97 8.54
C VAL A 41 -4.63 -0.63 7.60
N ARG A 42 -5.51 0.28 8.01
CA ARG A 42 -6.65 0.70 7.18
C ARG A 42 -6.19 1.35 5.87
N MET A 43 -5.23 2.26 5.94
CA MET A 43 -4.66 2.95 4.77
C MET A 43 -4.10 1.97 3.74
N ILE A 44 -3.42 0.91 4.20
CA ILE A 44 -2.91 -0.15 3.30
C ILE A 44 -4.07 -1.01 2.79
N MET A 45 -5.00 -1.46 3.64
CA MET A 45 -6.12 -2.29 3.20
C MET A 45 -7.02 -1.61 2.16
N GLU A 46 -7.23 -0.31 2.29
CA GLU A 46 -8.06 0.48 1.37
C GLU A 46 -7.28 0.97 0.15
N MET A 47 -5.95 0.79 0.13
CA MET A 47 -5.05 1.42 -0.84
C MET A 47 -5.34 2.92 -0.96
N ASP A 48 -5.38 3.60 0.20
CA ASP A 48 -5.55 5.05 0.31
C ASP A 48 -4.23 5.76 -0.04
N VAL A 49 -3.96 5.82 -1.35
CA VAL A 49 -2.74 6.41 -1.90
C VAL A 49 -2.65 7.92 -1.63
N ARG A 50 -3.78 8.60 -1.42
CA ARG A 50 -3.82 10.02 -1.05
C ARG A 50 -3.26 10.20 0.35
N MET A 51 -3.79 9.47 1.33
CA MET A 51 -3.32 9.52 2.71
C MET A 51 -1.85 9.08 2.83
N MET A 52 -1.40 8.09 2.05
CA MET A 52 0.01 7.72 1.99
C MET A 52 0.88 8.93 1.58
N VAL A 53 0.51 9.58 0.48
CA VAL A 53 1.25 10.74 -0.06
C VAL A 53 1.20 11.94 0.90
N ASP A 54 0.05 12.22 1.52
CA ASP A 54 -0.09 13.30 2.50
C ASP A 54 0.76 13.08 3.76
N ARG A 55 1.03 11.81 4.09
CA ARG A 55 1.98 11.42 5.15
C ARG A 55 3.43 11.35 4.65
N SER A 56 3.74 12.00 3.53
CA SER A 56 5.06 12.10 2.93
C SER A 56 5.65 10.77 2.44
N LEU A 57 4.82 9.75 2.16
CA LEU A 57 5.28 8.52 1.54
C LEU A 57 5.81 8.82 0.13
N ASN A 58 6.92 8.19 -0.25
CA ASN A 58 7.47 8.37 -1.58
C ASN A 58 6.47 7.98 -2.69
N HIS A 59 6.14 8.91 -3.59
CA HIS A 59 5.11 8.70 -4.63
C HIS A 59 5.38 7.48 -5.52
N MET A 60 6.65 7.24 -5.87
CA MET A 60 7.03 6.08 -6.67
C MET A 60 6.83 4.77 -5.89
N MET A 61 7.04 4.78 -4.57
CA MET A 61 6.75 3.62 -3.72
C MET A 61 5.25 3.36 -3.61
N ALA A 62 4.43 4.40 -3.40
CA ALA A 62 2.96 4.29 -3.41
C ALA A 62 2.46 3.66 -4.71
N MET A 63 2.95 4.16 -5.85
CA MET A 63 2.58 3.67 -7.18
C MET A 63 3.01 2.21 -7.39
N ARG A 64 4.24 1.83 -6.99
CA ARG A 64 4.73 0.45 -7.13
C ARG A 64 3.93 -0.53 -6.28
N GLY A 65 3.65 -0.16 -5.02
CA GLY A 65 2.82 -0.97 -4.13
C GLY A 65 1.41 -1.15 -4.69
N PHE A 66 0.80 -0.07 -5.18
CA PHE A 66 -0.52 -0.13 -5.84
C PHE A 66 -0.50 -1.05 -7.06
N ILE A 67 0.49 -0.92 -7.97
CA ILE A 67 0.60 -1.79 -9.15
C ILE A 67 0.77 -3.25 -8.75
N ALA A 68 1.55 -3.54 -7.71
CA ALA A 68 1.78 -4.90 -7.24
C ALA A 68 0.48 -5.54 -6.72
N VAL A 69 -0.33 -4.78 -5.98
CA VAL A 69 -1.58 -5.27 -5.37
C VAL A 69 -2.73 -5.24 -6.37
N GLU A 70 -3.04 -4.09 -6.95
CA GLU A 70 -4.23 -3.86 -7.78
C GLU A 70 -4.01 -4.23 -9.25
N GLY A 71 -2.76 -4.20 -9.71
CA GLY A 71 -2.41 -4.44 -11.11
C GLY A 71 -2.16 -3.15 -11.90
N ARG A 72 -1.40 -3.27 -12.99
CA ARG A 72 -1.01 -2.14 -13.84
C ARG A 72 -2.18 -1.57 -14.65
N ASP A 73 -3.17 -2.38 -14.97
CA ASP A 73 -4.40 -2.00 -15.65
C ASP A 73 -5.26 -1.04 -14.82
N ARG A 74 -5.08 -1.02 -13.49
CA ARG A 74 -5.77 -0.13 -12.55
C ARG A 74 -5.11 1.24 -12.39
N MET A 75 -4.11 1.60 -13.20
CA MET A 75 -3.45 2.91 -13.08
C MET A 75 -4.39 4.14 -13.21
N PRO A 76 -5.46 4.13 -14.03
CA PRO A 76 -6.44 5.22 -14.02
C PRO A 76 -7.10 5.42 -12.65
N GLU A 77 -7.36 4.34 -11.93
CA GLU A 77 -7.92 4.35 -10.57
C GLU A 77 -6.93 4.92 -9.56
N TYR A 78 -5.64 4.57 -9.67
CA TYR A 78 -4.59 5.18 -8.85
C TYR A 78 -4.59 6.72 -8.98
N PHE A 79 -4.61 7.24 -10.21
CA PHE A 79 -4.62 8.69 -10.44
C PHE A 79 -5.92 9.37 -9.98
N ARG A 80 -7.05 8.65 -10.03
CA ARG A 80 -8.32 9.12 -9.50
C ARG A 80 -8.21 9.30 -7.98
N ARG A 81 -7.81 8.26 -7.25
CA ARG A 81 -7.64 8.28 -5.78
C ARG A 81 -6.64 9.32 -5.31
N LEU A 82 -5.53 9.49 -6.03
CA LEU A 82 -4.53 10.50 -5.70
C LEU A 82 -5.07 11.94 -5.77
N ARG A 83 -6.13 12.18 -6.56
CA ARG A 83 -6.76 13.49 -6.74
C ARG A 83 -8.04 13.68 -5.93
N GLU A 84 -8.51 12.66 -5.22
CA GLU A 84 -9.70 12.77 -4.39
C GLU A 84 -9.42 13.71 -3.19
N ASN A 85 -10.36 14.65 -2.97
CA ASN A 85 -10.33 15.67 -1.92
C ASN A 85 -10.91 15.17 -0.62
#